data_AF-A0A8J2QAR3-F1
#
_entry.id   AF-A0A8J2QAR3-F1
#
_cell.length_a   1.000
_cell.length_b   1.000
_cell.length_c   1.000
_cell.angle_alpha   90.00
_cell.angle_beta   90.00
_cell.angle_gamma   90.00
#
_symmetry.space_group_name_H-M   'P 1'
#
loop_
_entity.id
_entity.type
_entity.pdbx_description
1 polymer ?
#
loop_
_entity_poly.entity_id
_entity_poly.type
_entity_poly.pdbx_seq_one_letter_code
_entity_poly.pdbx_strand_id
1 'polypeptide(L)'
;MTETVSSCSSKPSDNITLRTRRRNYLIKIENFEKCSEKIALLVKHGQVPPAIDLSCYNVDAVRTLTDFVAGVDKRNLRIGNNILTDLLQLARIFRMNQFTSLIIEHVIEEVEKGPQSNLLLALNLACSDWSMFLHINEASALVESAVENIHEVTMSTFFYILPAAALVMLYSRCDADISSELELSQRFIHWLKKTIRTDSEAEILFSCIRTPFLSLKDREIIREKCSGLPKSMVNAIENTLNSPRNHRCCVIREHIERRNPRCGIPNSSSYFKINYIDVITKTTKDKNKK
;
A
#
# COMPACT_ATOMS: atom_id res chain seq x y z
N MET A 1 -49.24 -7.80 -52.09
CA MET A 1 -48.52 -6.83 -51.24
C MET A 1 -47.67 -7.62 -50.28
N THR A 2 -46.38 -7.74 -50.60
CA THR A 2 -45.36 -8.42 -49.82
C THR A 2 -44.69 -7.39 -48.92
N GLU A 3 -44.98 -7.44 -47.62
CA GLU A 3 -44.22 -6.68 -46.63
C GLU A 3 -42.94 -7.45 -46.29
N THR A 4 -41.83 -6.94 -46.79
CA THR A 4 -40.49 -7.34 -46.39
C THR A 4 -40.19 -6.80 -45.00
N VAL A 5 -40.26 -7.67 -44.00
CA VAL A 5 -39.66 -7.44 -42.69
C VAL A 5 -38.14 -7.36 -42.89
N SER A 6 -37.62 -6.14 -42.92
CA SER A 6 -36.17 -5.87 -42.89
C SER A 6 -35.66 -6.20 -41.49
N SER A 7 -35.23 -7.45 -41.29
CA SER A 7 -34.41 -7.82 -40.14
C SER A 7 -33.05 -7.13 -40.33
N CYS A 8 -32.87 -5.99 -39.68
CA CYS A 8 -31.57 -5.32 -39.62
C CYS A 8 -30.65 -6.17 -38.72
N SER A 9 -30.03 -7.19 -39.30
CA SER A 9 -28.93 -7.93 -38.68
C SER A 9 -27.72 -6.98 -38.65
N SER A 10 -27.65 -6.12 -37.63
CA SER A 10 -26.45 -5.37 -37.35
C SER A 10 -25.35 -6.39 -37.06
N LYS A 11 -24.39 -6.53 -37.98
CA LYS A 11 -23.18 -7.30 -37.73
C LYS A 11 -22.62 -6.86 -36.37
N PRO A 12 -22.25 -7.79 -35.48
CA PRO A 12 -21.58 -7.42 -34.25
C PRO A 12 -20.38 -6.55 -34.64
N SER A 13 -20.31 -5.34 -34.08
CA SER A 13 -19.21 -4.43 -34.39
C SER A 13 -17.91 -5.08 -33.93
N ASP A 14 -16.93 -5.20 -34.81
CA ASP A 14 -15.59 -5.72 -34.46
C ASP A 14 -14.82 -4.78 -33.51
N ASN A 15 -15.43 -3.65 -33.13
CA ASN A 15 -14.81 -2.62 -32.31
C ASN A 15 -15.65 -2.28 -31.08
N ILE A 16 -14.95 -1.92 -30.01
CA ILE A 16 -15.50 -1.31 -28.80
C ILE A 16 -15.14 0.18 -28.82
N THR A 17 -16.10 1.04 -28.49
CA THR A 17 -15.83 2.47 -28.27
C THR A 17 -15.54 2.75 -26.80
N LEU A 18 -14.32 3.15 -26.46
CA LEU A 18 -14.02 3.72 -25.13
C LEU A 18 -14.36 5.21 -25.13
N ARG A 19 -15.36 5.60 -24.34
CA ARG A 19 -15.83 6.99 -24.24
C ARG A 19 -15.15 7.70 -23.09
N THR A 20 -14.64 8.90 -23.33
CA THR A 20 -14.16 9.80 -22.27
C THR A 20 -14.88 11.13 -22.37
N ARG A 21 -14.68 12.03 -21.39
CA ARG A 21 -15.28 13.38 -21.43
C ARG A 21 -14.90 14.21 -22.66
N ARG A 22 -13.75 13.92 -23.28
CA ARG A 22 -13.18 14.75 -24.36
C ARG A 22 -13.17 14.07 -25.72
N ARG A 23 -13.05 12.74 -25.76
CA ARG A 23 -12.90 11.98 -27.00
C ARG A 23 -13.33 10.53 -26.84
N ASN A 24 -13.61 9.91 -27.98
CA ASN A 24 -13.88 8.48 -28.08
C ASN A 24 -12.69 7.79 -28.74
N TYR A 25 -12.37 6.59 -28.28
CA TYR A 25 -11.35 5.74 -28.86
C TYR A 25 -12.01 4.48 -29.38
N LEU A 26 -11.66 4.10 -30.61
CA LEU A 26 -12.16 2.90 -31.23
C LEU A 26 -11.09 1.81 -31.11
N ILE A 27 -11.44 0.67 -30.51
CA ILE A 27 -10.50 -0.43 -30.26
C ILE A 27 -11.06 -1.71 -30.87
N LYS A 28 -10.22 -2.43 -31.62
CA LYS A 28 -10.56 -3.76 -32.13
C LYS A 28 -10.75 -4.75 -30.98
N ILE A 29 -11.87 -5.45 -30.97
CA ILE A 29 -12.19 -6.47 -29.96
C ILE A 29 -11.09 -7.51 -29.87
N GLU A 30 -10.58 -7.97 -31.01
CA GLU A 30 -9.50 -8.96 -31.09
C GLU A 30 -8.24 -8.53 -30.34
N ASN A 31 -7.86 -7.27 -30.43
CA ASN A 31 -6.68 -6.74 -29.73
C ASN A 31 -6.93 -6.63 -28.24
N PHE A 32 -8.14 -6.21 -27.86
CA PHE A 32 -8.48 -6.02 -26.46
C PHE A 32 -8.63 -7.36 -25.72
N GLU A 33 -9.20 -8.37 -26.38
CA GLU A 33 -9.30 -9.73 -25.86
C GLU A 33 -7.92 -10.33 -25.54
N LYS A 34 -6.90 -10.08 -26.38
CA LYS A 34 -5.53 -10.61 -26.17
C LYS A 34 -4.89 -10.15 -24.87
N CYS A 35 -5.30 -8.98 -24.36
CA CYS A 35 -4.67 -8.35 -23.20
C CYS A 35 -5.60 -8.17 -21.99
N SER A 36 -6.90 -8.44 -22.13
CA SER A 36 -7.90 -8.31 -21.07
C SER A 36 -8.68 -9.61 -20.88
N GLU A 37 -8.51 -10.25 -19.72
CA GLU A 37 -9.27 -11.45 -19.36
C GLU A 37 -10.78 -11.17 -19.28
N LYS A 38 -11.15 -9.96 -18.85
CA LYS A 38 -12.55 -9.54 -18.78
C LYS A 38 -13.17 -9.42 -20.17
N ILE A 39 -12.48 -8.80 -21.12
CA ILE A 39 -12.98 -8.71 -22.50
C ILE A 39 -13.03 -10.10 -23.14
N ALA A 40 -12.01 -10.94 -22.94
CA ALA A 40 -12.03 -12.33 -23.42
C ALA A 40 -13.24 -13.11 -22.91
N LEU A 41 -13.60 -12.95 -21.63
CA LEU A 41 -14.80 -13.57 -21.06
C LEU A 41 -16.09 -13.04 -21.71
N LEU A 42 -16.17 -11.73 -21.97
CA LEU A 42 -17.34 -11.13 -22.62
C LEU A 42 -17.47 -11.56 -24.07
N VAL A 43 -16.35 -11.73 -24.80
CA VAL A 43 -16.33 -12.28 -26.16
C VAL A 43 -16.89 -13.70 -26.16
N LYS A 44 -16.41 -14.57 -25.26
CA LYS A 44 -16.90 -15.96 -25.13
C LYS A 44 -18.40 -16.06 -24.91
N HIS A 45 -19.01 -15.10 -24.20
CA HIS A 45 -20.45 -15.07 -23.94
C HIS A 45 -21.25 -14.25 -24.96
N GLY A 46 -20.61 -13.64 -25.97
CA GLY A 46 -21.29 -12.74 -26.91
C GLY A 46 -21.87 -11.48 -26.24
N GLN A 47 -21.29 -11.04 -25.13
CA GLN A 47 -21.77 -9.94 -24.27
C GLN A 47 -20.87 -8.70 -24.32
N VAL A 48 -20.04 -8.57 -25.36
CA VAL A 48 -19.15 -7.41 -25.50
C VAL A 48 -19.98 -6.16 -25.73
N PRO A 49 -19.91 -5.14 -24.85
CA PRO A 49 -20.66 -3.92 -25.04
C PRO A 49 -20.10 -3.12 -26.23
N PRO A 50 -20.96 -2.45 -27.02
CA PRO A 50 -20.51 -1.64 -28.16
C PRO A 50 -19.73 -0.39 -27.72
N ALA A 51 -19.95 0.07 -26.48
CA ALA A 51 -19.24 1.18 -25.88
C ALA A 51 -19.06 0.98 -24.37
N ILE A 52 -17.94 1.48 -23.84
CA ILE A 52 -17.62 1.51 -22.42
C ILE A 52 -17.40 2.96 -22.02
N ASP A 53 -18.13 3.44 -21.02
CA ASP A 53 -17.96 4.78 -20.49
C ASP A 53 -16.82 4.82 -19.47
N LEU A 54 -15.78 5.57 -19.81
CA LEU A 54 -14.59 5.83 -18.99
C LEU A 54 -14.46 7.33 -18.68
N SER A 55 -15.57 8.08 -18.73
CA SER A 55 -15.59 9.53 -18.47
C SER A 55 -15.19 9.94 -17.05
N CYS A 56 -15.15 9.01 -16.09
CA CYS A 56 -14.61 9.27 -14.76
C CYS A 56 -13.07 9.23 -14.70
N TYR A 57 -12.40 8.68 -15.72
CA TYR A 57 -10.93 8.54 -15.77
C TYR A 57 -10.26 9.70 -16.51
N ASN A 58 -8.99 9.91 -16.19
CA ASN A 58 -8.11 10.82 -16.91
C ASN A 58 -8.00 10.41 -18.38
N VAL A 59 -8.19 11.38 -19.27
CA VAL A 59 -8.18 11.19 -20.73
C VAL A 59 -6.82 10.70 -21.23
N ASP A 60 -5.71 11.07 -20.58
CA ASP A 60 -4.38 10.58 -20.93
C ASP A 60 -4.17 9.13 -20.46
N ALA A 61 -4.77 8.72 -19.33
CA ALA A 61 -4.75 7.32 -18.89
C ALA A 61 -5.49 6.42 -19.91
N VAL A 62 -6.67 6.84 -20.36
CA VAL A 62 -7.44 6.10 -21.37
C VAL A 62 -6.71 6.07 -22.72
N ARG A 63 -5.98 7.14 -23.09
CA ARG A 63 -5.11 7.11 -24.28
C ARG A 63 -4.04 6.03 -24.15
N THR A 64 -3.30 6.03 -23.04
CA THR A 64 -2.20 5.08 -22.82
C THR A 64 -2.71 3.64 -22.80
N LEU A 65 -3.89 3.38 -22.21
CA LEU A 65 -4.56 2.08 -22.33
C LEU A 65 -4.84 1.73 -23.80
N THR A 66 -5.38 2.67 -24.57
CA THR A 66 -5.68 2.45 -26.00
C THR A 66 -4.42 2.12 -26.80
N ASP A 67 -3.34 2.86 -26.58
CA ASP A 67 -2.05 2.66 -27.23
C ASP A 67 -1.47 1.28 -26.85
N PHE A 68 -1.57 0.88 -25.58
CA PHE A 68 -1.17 -0.44 -25.11
C PHE A 68 -1.95 -1.56 -25.81
N VAL A 69 -3.28 -1.46 -25.87
CA VAL A 69 -4.13 -2.44 -26.55
C VAL A 69 -3.83 -2.50 -28.05
N ALA A 70 -3.49 -1.37 -28.66
CA ALA A 70 -3.10 -1.30 -30.07
C ALA A 70 -1.73 -1.94 -30.36
N GLY A 71 -0.97 -2.36 -29.33
CA GLY A 71 0.35 -2.95 -29.48
C GLY A 71 1.46 -1.93 -29.73
N VAL A 72 1.26 -0.67 -29.30
CA VAL A 72 2.33 0.33 -29.33
C VAL A 72 3.50 -0.14 -28.47
N ASP A 73 4.72 0.04 -28.98
CA ASP A 73 5.95 -0.31 -28.25
C ASP A 73 5.96 0.31 -26.85
N LYS A 74 6.33 -0.48 -25.84
CA LYS A 74 6.42 -0.08 -24.44
C LYS A 74 7.16 1.26 -24.25
N ARG A 75 8.23 1.50 -25.02
CA ARG A 75 9.06 2.72 -24.95
C ARG A 75 8.32 3.99 -25.39
N ASN A 76 7.24 3.84 -26.16
CA ASN A 76 6.43 4.94 -26.67
C ASN A 76 5.15 5.17 -25.85
N LEU A 77 4.86 4.29 -24.88
CA LEU A 77 3.73 4.46 -23.99
C LEU A 77 3.97 5.63 -23.04
N ARG A 78 2.99 6.53 -22.97
CA ARG A 78 3.05 7.72 -22.12
C ARG A 78 2.55 7.34 -20.73
N ILE A 79 3.46 6.89 -19.88
CA ILE A 79 3.18 6.61 -18.46
C ILE A 79 3.67 7.82 -17.68
N GLY A 80 2.74 8.58 -17.10
CA GLY A 80 3.05 9.78 -16.31
C GLY A 80 2.56 9.64 -14.87
N ASN A 81 3.27 10.25 -13.93
CA ASN A 81 2.97 10.15 -12.49
C ASN A 81 1.53 10.55 -12.12
N ASN A 82 0.95 11.50 -12.84
CA ASN A 82 -0.42 12.00 -12.60
C ASN A 82 -1.53 11.09 -13.15
N ILE A 83 -1.19 10.05 -13.91
CA ILE A 83 -2.17 9.10 -14.48
C ILE A 83 -2.02 7.67 -13.92
N LEU A 84 -0.99 7.40 -13.13
CA LEU A 84 -0.69 6.06 -12.60
C LEU A 84 -1.89 5.43 -11.87
N THR A 85 -2.55 6.17 -10.99
CA THR A 85 -3.74 5.66 -10.27
C THR A 85 -4.85 5.21 -11.22
N ASP A 86 -5.13 6.00 -12.25
CA ASP A 86 -6.17 5.67 -13.23
C ASP A 86 -5.75 4.51 -14.13
N LEU A 87 -4.48 4.45 -14.53
CA LEU A 87 -3.93 3.33 -15.29
C LEU A 87 -4.07 2.01 -14.51
N LEU A 88 -3.75 2.01 -13.22
CA LEU A 88 -3.86 0.84 -12.35
C LEU A 88 -5.33 0.42 -12.19
N GLN A 89 -6.25 1.36 -11.94
CA GLN A 89 -7.67 1.05 -11.84
C GLN A 89 -8.22 0.46 -13.14
N LEU A 90 -7.84 1.02 -14.28
CA LEU A 90 -8.22 0.49 -15.59
C LEU A 90 -7.68 -0.93 -15.80
N ALA A 91 -6.39 -1.15 -15.52
CA ALA A 91 -5.77 -2.47 -15.62
C ALA A 91 -6.49 -3.51 -14.77
N ARG A 92 -6.88 -3.14 -13.54
CA ARG A 92 -7.65 -4.00 -12.63
C ARG A 92 -9.07 -4.27 -13.14
N ILE A 93 -9.80 -3.23 -13.55
CA ILE A 93 -11.19 -3.36 -14.04
C ILE A 93 -11.26 -4.29 -15.24
N PHE A 94 -10.28 -4.20 -16.13
CA PHE A 94 -10.17 -5.04 -17.31
C PHE A 94 -9.39 -6.34 -17.09
N ARG A 95 -8.83 -6.56 -15.89
CA ARG A 95 -8.02 -7.75 -15.56
C ARG A 95 -6.87 -7.94 -16.57
N MET A 96 -5.99 -6.94 -16.64
CA MET A 96 -4.89 -6.86 -17.60
C MET A 96 -3.54 -7.04 -16.90
N ASN A 97 -3.10 -8.29 -16.74
CA ASN A 97 -1.88 -8.62 -15.99
C ASN A 97 -0.62 -8.01 -16.62
N GLN A 98 -0.49 -8.10 -17.95
CA GLN A 98 0.66 -7.52 -18.67
C GLN A 98 0.73 -5.99 -18.55
N PHE A 99 -0.42 -5.33 -18.54
CA PHE A 99 -0.49 -3.88 -18.36
C PHE A 99 -0.13 -3.49 -16.92
N THR A 100 -0.58 -4.29 -15.94
CA THR A 100 -0.21 -4.14 -14.53
C THR A 100 1.30 -4.26 -14.34
N SER A 101 1.94 -5.31 -14.88
CA SER A 101 3.39 -5.50 -14.81
C SER A 101 4.15 -4.33 -15.43
N LEU A 102 3.71 -3.83 -16.58
CA LEU A 102 4.33 -2.67 -17.24
C LEU A 102 4.26 -1.39 -16.39
N ILE A 103 3.13 -1.15 -15.71
CA ILE A 103 2.99 0.01 -14.82
C ILE A 103 3.90 -0.14 -13.60
N ILE A 104 3.99 -1.35 -13.02
CA ILE A 104 4.87 -1.64 -11.88
C ILE A 104 6.34 -1.47 -12.26
N GLU A 105 6.77 -2.05 -13.39
CA GLU A 105 8.13 -1.88 -13.95
C GLU A 105 8.49 -0.39 -14.04
N HIS A 106 7.60 0.43 -14.60
CA HIS A 106 7.82 1.87 -14.70
C HIS A 106 7.93 2.56 -13.34
N VAL A 107 7.08 2.21 -12.37
CA VAL A 107 7.14 2.79 -11.02
C VAL A 107 8.46 2.44 -10.32
N ILE A 108 8.93 1.20 -10.44
CA ILE A 108 10.22 0.79 -9.88
C ILE A 108 11.37 1.53 -10.56
N GLU A 109 11.38 1.63 -11.89
CA GLU A 109 12.41 2.38 -12.60
C GLU A 109 12.45 3.86 -12.19
N GLU A 110 11.28 4.49 -11.98
CA GLU A 110 11.18 5.87 -11.49
C GLU A 110 11.70 6.02 -10.06
N VAL A 111 11.53 5.01 -9.21
CA VAL A 111 12.10 5.02 -7.85
C VAL A 111 13.62 4.85 -7.90
N GLU A 112 14.13 3.95 -8.74
CA GLU A 112 15.57 3.67 -8.85
C GLU A 112 16.36 4.82 -9.48
N LYS A 113 15.80 5.47 -10.50
CA LYS A 113 16.50 6.51 -11.29
C LYS A 113 16.13 7.94 -10.87
N GLY A 114 14.99 8.11 -10.20
CA GLY A 114 14.41 9.41 -9.90
C GLY A 114 14.77 9.95 -8.51
N PRO A 115 14.20 11.11 -8.15
CA PRO A 115 14.32 11.65 -6.80
C PRO A 115 13.57 10.75 -5.80
N GLN A 116 14.00 10.72 -4.55
CA GLN A 116 13.36 9.93 -3.49
C GLN A 116 11.87 10.25 -3.26
N SER A 117 11.37 11.40 -3.69
CA SER A 117 9.93 11.68 -3.69
C SER A 117 9.12 10.65 -4.50
N ASN A 118 9.74 10.01 -5.51
CA ASN A 118 9.12 8.94 -6.28
C ASN A 118 8.83 7.71 -5.42
N LEU A 119 9.64 7.46 -4.38
CA LEU A 119 9.38 6.39 -3.40
C LEU A 119 8.08 6.62 -2.64
N LEU A 120 7.78 7.88 -2.28
CA LEU A 120 6.53 8.23 -1.60
C LEU A 120 5.31 8.06 -2.50
N LEU A 121 5.46 8.40 -3.79
CA LEU A 121 4.43 8.13 -4.78
C LEU A 121 4.20 6.62 -4.96
N ALA A 122 5.27 5.84 -5.06
CA ALA A 122 5.20 4.38 -5.18
C ALA A 122 4.52 3.74 -3.96
N LEU A 123 4.86 4.16 -2.74
CA LEU A 123 4.20 3.70 -1.52
C LEU A 123 2.71 4.05 -1.49
N ASN A 124 2.35 5.27 -1.92
CA ASN A 124 0.96 5.70 -2.01
C ASN A 124 0.16 4.80 -2.97
N LEU A 125 0.74 4.46 -4.13
CA LEU A 125 0.14 3.55 -5.10
C LEU A 125 0.01 2.14 -4.54
N ALA A 126 1.07 1.59 -3.94
CA ALA A 126 1.07 0.26 -3.33
C ALA A 126 0.01 0.11 -2.23
N CYS A 127 -0.21 1.15 -1.43
CA CYS A 127 -1.22 1.13 -0.39
C CYS A 127 -2.65 1.23 -0.93
N SER A 128 -2.85 1.85 -2.09
CA SER A 128 -4.17 1.97 -2.70
C SER A 128 -4.68 0.66 -3.28
N ASP A 129 -3.79 -0.23 -3.72
CA ASP A 129 -4.15 -1.56 -4.19
C ASP A 129 -3.01 -2.57 -3.98
N TRP A 130 -2.90 -3.05 -2.74
CA TRP A 130 -1.88 -4.02 -2.34
C TRP A 130 -1.90 -5.29 -3.18
N SER A 131 -3.07 -5.65 -3.72
CA SER A 131 -3.24 -6.85 -4.54
C SER A 131 -2.38 -6.85 -5.80
N MET A 132 -1.99 -5.67 -6.27
CA MET A 132 -1.17 -5.49 -7.46
C MET A 132 0.31 -5.77 -7.20
N PHE A 133 0.77 -5.61 -5.95
CA PHE A 133 2.12 -5.93 -5.52
C PHE A 133 2.18 -7.25 -4.73
N LEU A 134 1.08 -8.00 -4.65
CA LEU A 134 1.03 -9.31 -3.97
C LEU A 134 1.88 -10.37 -4.66
N HIS A 135 2.23 -10.16 -5.93
CA HIS A 135 3.17 -11.00 -6.65
C HIS A 135 4.56 -10.36 -6.56
N ILE A 136 5.35 -10.80 -5.56
CA ILE A 136 6.82 -10.78 -5.50
C ILE A 136 7.43 -9.56 -4.75
N ASN A 137 8.71 -9.71 -4.40
CA ASN A 137 9.56 -8.95 -3.47
C ASN A 137 9.55 -7.41 -3.62
N GLU A 138 8.95 -6.85 -4.67
CA GLU A 138 9.02 -5.43 -5.02
C GLU A 138 8.29 -4.54 -3.99
N ALA A 139 7.11 -4.94 -3.49
CA ALA A 139 6.47 -4.21 -2.39
C ALA A 139 7.31 -4.24 -1.11
N SER A 140 7.95 -5.38 -0.81
CA SER A 140 8.87 -5.47 0.34
C SER A 140 10.07 -4.57 0.13
N ALA A 141 10.66 -4.57 -1.07
CA ALA A 141 11.80 -3.74 -1.44
C ALA A 141 11.48 -2.24 -1.36
N LEU A 142 10.28 -1.82 -1.81
CA LEU A 142 9.82 -0.43 -1.66
C LEU A 142 9.68 -0.05 -0.19
N VAL A 143 9.10 -0.92 0.63
CA VAL A 143 8.99 -0.67 2.08
C VAL A 143 10.35 -0.64 2.75
N GLU A 144 11.24 -1.58 2.42
CA GLU A 144 12.62 -1.65 2.94
C GLU A 144 13.39 -0.39 2.58
N SER A 145 13.40 0.01 1.31
CA SER A 145 14.02 1.24 0.84
C SER A 145 13.47 2.47 1.57
N ALA A 146 12.16 2.53 1.80
CA ALA A 146 11.55 3.66 2.51
C ALA A 146 11.88 3.70 4.00
N VAL A 147 12.11 2.54 4.61
CA VAL A 147 12.49 2.39 6.01
C VAL A 147 13.98 2.75 6.20
N GLU A 148 14.83 2.35 5.26
CA GLU A 148 16.25 2.75 5.23
C GLU A 148 16.41 4.27 5.07
N ASN A 149 15.52 4.91 4.31
CA ASN A 149 15.54 6.35 4.05
C ASN A 149 14.46 7.11 4.83
N ILE A 150 14.05 6.61 6.01
CA ILE A 150 12.87 7.10 6.74
C ILE A 150 12.99 8.59 7.13
N HIS A 151 14.20 9.08 7.40
CA HIS A 151 14.42 10.48 7.75
C HIS A 151 14.00 11.42 6.61
N GLU A 152 14.49 11.15 5.40
CA GLU A 152 14.19 11.95 4.20
C GLU A 152 12.72 11.81 3.80
N VAL A 153 12.18 10.58 3.88
CA VAL A 153 10.76 10.29 3.70
C VAL A 153 9.88 11.19 4.57
N THR A 154 10.26 11.39 5.84
CA THR A 154 9.46 12.18 6.79
C THR A 154 9.63 13.69 6.64
N MET A 155 10.73 14.15 6.04
CA MET A 155 10.96 15.57 5.73
C MET A 155 10.20 16.04 4.49
N SER A 156 9.81 15.11 3.62
CA SER A 156 9.02 15.42 2.42
C SER A 156 7.63 15.94 2.77
N THR A 157 7.17 16.96 2.05
CA THR A 157 5.79 17.48 2.16
C THR A 157 4.76 16.43 1.75
N PHE A 158 5.12 15.49 0.87
CA PHE A 158 4.27 14.38 0.44
C PHE A 158 3.97 13.37 1.57
N PHE A 159 4.77 13.36 2.64
CA PHE A 159 4.55 12.47 3.79
C PHE A 159 3.14 12.60 4.38
N TYR A 160 2.62 13.82 4.45
CA TYR A 160 1.30 14.09 5.03
C TYR A 160 0.13 13.73 4.11
N ILE A 161 0.42 13.39 2.85
CA ILE A 161 -0.55 12.95 1.85
C ILE A 161 -0.70 11.43 1.86
N LEU A 162 0.34 10.70 2.31
CA LEU A 162 0.30 9.24 2.40
C LEU A 162 -0.92 8.75 3.20
N PRO A 163 -1.55 7.62 2.82
CA PRO A 163 -2.63 7.02 3.59
C PRO A 163 -2.09 6.41 4.89
N ALA A 164 -2.95 6.29 5.91
CA ALA A 164 -2.58 5.67 7.19
C ALA A 164 -1.97 4.26 7.00
N ALA A 165 -2.48 3.47 6.05
CA ALA A 165 -1.96 2.15 5.71
C ALA A 165 -0.46 2.16 5.33
N ALA A 166 0.01 3.19 4.61
CA ALA A 166 1.42 3.33 4.25
C ALA A 166 2.29 3.52 5.50
N LEU A 167 1.87 4.43 6.39
CA LEU A 167 2.57 4.66 7.64
C LEU A 167 2.57 3.42 8.54
N VAL A 168 1.47 2.67 8.56
CA VAL A 168 1.38 1.40 9.28
C VAL A 168 2.40 0.40 8.74
N MET A 169 2.56 0.30 7.42
CA MET A 169 3.57 -0.59 6.82
C MET A 169 4.99 -0.19 7.21
N LEU A 170 5.32 1.09 7.13
CA LEU A 170 6.65 1.60 7.48
C LEU A 170 6.95 1.40 8.98
N TYR A 171 6.01 1.75 9.86
CA TYR A 171 6.24 1.81 11.30
C TYR A 171 5.79 0.57 12.09
N SER A 172 5.18 -0.42 11.44
CA SER A 172 5.03 -1.76 12.04
C SER A 172 6.38 -2.45 12.17
N ARG A 173 7.31 -2.14 11.27
CA ARG A 173 8.69 -2.62 11.31
C ARG A 173 9.43 -2.09 12.54
N CYS A 174 10.40 -2.87 12.99
CA CYS A 174 11.14 -2.63 14.23
C CYS A 174 12.54 -2.07 14.02
N ASP A 175 13.01 -2.08 12.78
CA ASP A 175 14.26 -1.54 12.27
C ASP A 175 14.09 -0.16 11.63
N ALA A 176 12.88 0.41 11.62
CA ALA A 176 12.66 1.80 11.27
C ALA A 176 13.38 2.73 12.25
N ASP A 177 14.17 3.65 11.72
CA ASP A 177 14.98 4.60 12.50
C ASP A 177 14.08 5.60 13.23
N ILE A 178 13.77 5.26 14.48
CA ILE A 178 12.90 5.98 15.41
C ILE A 178 13.52 5.84 16.79
N SER A 179 13.70 6.97 17.47
CA SER A 179 14.34 7.02 18.79
C SER A 179 13.48 6.41 19.90
N SER A 180 12.15 6.50 19.81
CA SER A 180 11.22 6.01 20.83
C SER A 180 9.78 5.88 20.34
N GLU A 181 8.97 5.09 21.05
CA GLU A 181 7.51 5.03 20.81
C GLU A 181 6.82 6.38 21.08
N LEU A 182 7.40 7.23 21.95
CA LEU A 182 6.91 8.59 22.17
C LEU A 182 7.08 9.45 20.91
N GLU A 183 8.28 9.41 20.31
CA GLU A 183 8.56 10.14 19.06
C GLU A 183 7.61 9.70 17.94
N LEU A 184 7.40 8.39 17.78
CA LEU A 184 6.48 7.85 16.80
C LEU A 184 5.04 8.33 17.04
N SER A 185 4.58 8.29 18.29
CA SER A 185 3.26 8.76 18.67
C SER A 185 3.08 10.26 18.33
N GLN A 186 4.07 11.09 18.63
CA GLN A 186 4.05 12.51 18.29
C GLN A 186 3.99 12.74 16.78
N ARG A 187 4.72 11.93 16.00
CA ARG A 187 4.70 11.98 14.53
C ARG A 187 3.32 11.64 13.98
N PHE A 188 2.67 10.60 14.50
CA PHE A 188 1.29 10.26 14.12
C PHE A 188 0.28 11.34 14.49
N ILE A 189 0.39 11.93 15.69
CA ILE A 189 -0.46 13.07 16.09
C ILE A 189 -0.26 14.24 15.12
N HIS A 190 0.99 14.55 14.78
CA HIS A 190 1.27 15.64 13.85
C HIS A 190 0.66 15.37 12.48
N TRP A 191 0.78 14.14 11.98
CA TRP A 191 0.16 13.71 10.73
C TRP A 191 -1.38 13.81 10.78
N LEU A 192 -2.02 13.35 11.87
CA LEU A 192 -3.46 13.44 12.08
C LEU A 192 -3.98 14.88 12.07
N LYS A 193 -3.16 15.84 12.51
CA LYS A 193 -3.52 17.27 12.54
C LYS A 193 -3.38 17.99 11.19
N LYS A 194 -2.69 17.41 10.22
CA LYS A 194 -2.38 18.11 8.95
C LYS A 194 -3.56 18.18 7.98
N THR A 195 -4.43 17.19 8.02
CA THR A 195 -5.56 17.02 7.10
C THR A 195 -6.74 16.43 7.88
N ILE A 196 -7.94 16.47 7.30
CA ILE A 196 -9.10 15.84 7.92
C ILE A 196 -8.90 14.32 7.88
N ARG A 197 -8.91 13.69 9.06
CA ARG A 197 -8.69 12.25 9.26
C ARG A 197 -9.80 11.65 10.10
N THR A 198 -9.92 10.33 10.01
CA THR A 198 -10.95 9.54 10.67
C THR A 198 -10.44 8.89 11.95
N ASP A 199 -11.37 8.55 12.84
CA ASP A 199 -11.04 7.80 14.07
C ASP A 199 -10.42 6.43 13.72
N SER A 200 -10.89 5.77 12.65
CA SER A 200 -10.30 4.51 12.16
C SER A 200 -8.85 4.64 11.69
N GLU A 201 -8.48 5.77 11.06
CA GLU A 201 -7.09 6.04 10.70
C GLU A 201 -6.22 6.23 11.95
N ALA A 202 -6.75 6.89 12.99
CA ALA A 202 -6.04 7.02 14.26
C ALA A 202 -5.86 5.66 14.94
N GLU A 203 -6.89 4.82 15.00
CA GLU A 203 -6.80 3.47 15.59
C GLU A 203 -5.76 2.60 14.89
N ILE A 204 -5.77 2.53 13.55
CA ILE A 204 -4.82 1.68 12.83
C ILE A 204 -3.38 2.20 12.98
N LEU A 205 -3.15 3.51 12.97
CA LEU A 205 -1.83 4.09 13.24
C LEU A 205 -1.35 3.79 14.65
N PHE A 206 -2.18 4.05 15.65
CA PHE A 206 -1.80 3.84 17.05
C PHE A 206 -1.71 2.36 17.40
N SER A 207 -2.30 1.47 16.61
CA SER A 207 -2.02 0.03 16.69
C SER A 207 -0.54 -0.29 16.41
N CYS A 208 0.21 0.60 15.73
CA CYS A 208 1.64 0.45 15.47
C CYS A 208 2.52 0.62 16.72
N ILE A 209 1.98 1.27 17.76
CA ILE A 209 2.73 1.69 18.94
C ILE A 209 2.94 0.52 19.89
N ARG A 210 4.20 0.28 20.28
CA ARG A 210 4.56 -0.73 21.28
C ARG A 210 4.42 -0.14 22.67
N THR A 211 3.18 -0.10 23.12
CA THR A 211 2.75 0.49 24.40
C THR A 211 3.55 0.10 25.65
N PRO A 212 4.22 -1.07 25.73
CA PRO A 212 5.12 -1.40 26.85
C PRO A 212 6.39 -0.56 26.93
N PHE A 213 6.82 0.06 25.82
CA PHE A 213 7.98 0.95 25.78
C PHE A 213 7.62 2.41 26.12
N LEU A 214 6.35 2.68 26.43
CA LEU A 214 5.90 3.99 26.90
C LEU A 214 5.85 4.01 28.42
N SER A 215 6.52 4.97 29.03
CA SER A 215 6.37 5.29 30.45
C SER A 215 5.04 6.00 30.73
N LEU A 216 4.66 6.12 32.02
CA LEU A 216 3.50 6.92 32.42
C LEU A 216 3.63 8.39 31.96
N LYS A 217 4.83 8.96 32.08
CA LYS A 217 5.14 10.31 31.62
C LYS A 217 4.98 10.45 30.11
N ASP A 218 5.39 9.45 29.33
CA ASP A 218 5.22 9.48 27.87
C ASP A 218 3.73 9.48 27.49
N ARG A 219 2.91 8.70 28.20
CA ARG A 219 1.46 8.67 28.00
C ARG A 219 0.81 10.02 28.31
N GLU A 220 1.27 10.72 29.36
CA GLU A 220 0.82 12.08 29.66
C GLU A 220 1.18 13.05 28.53
N ILE A 221 2.42 13.02 28.04
CA ILE A 221 2.86 13.86 26.91
C ILE A 221 2.03 13.57 25.65
N ILE A 222 1.75 12.29 25.35
CA ILE A 222 0.91 11.90 24.20
C ILE A 222 -0.48 12.53 24.34
N ARG A 223 -1.10 12.46 25.52
CA ARG A 223 -2.41 13.05 25.80
C ARG A 223 -2.40 14.57 25.61
N GLU A 224 -1.39 15.26 26.12
CA GLU A 224 -1.22 16.70 25.93
C GLU A 224 -1.08 17.07 24.45
N LYS A 225 -0.30 16.30 23.69
CA LYS A 225 -0.10 16.52 22.26
C LYS A 225 -1.36 16.26 21.44
N CYS A 226 -2.31 15.47 21.92
CA CYS A 226 -3.61 15.26 21.26
C CYS A 226 -4.52 16.51 21.29
N SER A 227 -4.16 17.56 22.03
CA SER A 227 -4.90 18.84 22.04
C SER A 227 -5.20 19.36 20.62
N GLY A 228 -6.46 19.68 20.36
CA GLY A 228 -6.94 20.13 19.05
C GLY A 228 -7.40 19.02 18.10
N LEU A 229 -7.26 17.74 18.45
CA LEU A 229 -7.94 16.63 17.76
C LEU A 229 -9.40 16.50 18.26
N PRO A 230 -10.31 15.92 17.45
CA PRO A 230 -11.66 15.58 17.89
C PRO A 230 -11.65 14.65 19.11
N LYS A 231 -12.56 14.86 20.07
CA LYS A 231 -12.64 14.06 21.29
C LYS A 231 -12.80 12.55 21.01
N SER A 232 -13.56 12.19 19.98
CA SER A 232 -13.74 10.79 19.57
C SER A 232 -12.40 10.15 19.15
N MET A 233 -11.60 10.88 18.37
CA MET A 233 -10.26 10.47 17.96
C MET A 233 -9.32 10.32 19.14
N VAL A 234 -9.35 11.26 20.10
CA VAL A 234 -8.53 11.15 21.33
C VAL A 234 -8.90 9.89 22.12
N ASN A 235 -10.19 9.61 22.28
CA ASN A 235 -10.65 8.39 22.93
C ASN A 235 -10.21 7.12 22.17
N ALA A 236 -10.27 7.13 20.84
CA ALA A 236 -9.82 6.03 20.00
C ALA A 236 -8.32 5.76 20.17
N ILE A 237 -7.50 6.82 20.21
CA ILE A 237 -6.05 6.73 20.50
C ILE A 237 -5.81 6.12 21.88
N GLU A 238 -6.48 6.63 22.92
CA GLU A 238 -6.31 6.13 24.30
C GLU A 238 -6.74 4.66 24.44
N ASN A 239 -7.90 4.29 23.88
CA ASN A 239 -8.39 2.91 23.88
C ASN A 239 -7.40 1.97 23.17
N THR A 240 -6.84 2.41 22.05
CA THR A 240 -5.85 1.63 21.29
C THR A 240 -4.56 1.46 22.09
N LEU A 241 -4.06 2.52 22.72
CA LEU A 241 -2.84 2.47 23.57
C LEU A 241 -3.01 1.66 24.87
N ASN A 242 -4.25 1.40 25.27
CA ASN A 242 -4.57 0.53 26.41
C ASN A 242 -4.91 -0.90 25.97
N SER A 243 -4.93 -1.18 24.67
CA SER A 243 -5.23 -2.49 24.13
C SER A 243 -4.07 -3.46 24.34
N PRO A 244 -4.34 -4.70 24.82
CA PRO A 244 -3.32 -5.75 24.89
C PRO A 244 -2.68 -6.09 23.53
N ARG A 245 -3.35 -5.77 22.41
CA ARG A 245 -2.80 -5.99 21.05
C ARG A 245 -1.54 -5.16 20.78
N ASN A 246 -1.36 -4.08 21.54
CA ASN A 246 -0.20 -3.20 21.43
C ASN A 246 0.94 -3.63 22.36
N HIS A 247 0.80 -4.75 23.08
CA HIS A 247 1.85 -5.35 23.91
C HIS A 247 2.78 -6.27 23.09
N ARG A 248 2.98 -5.98 21.80
CA ARG A 248 3.93 -6.76 20.99
C ARG A 248 5.35 -6.27 21.21
N CYS A 249 6.28 -7.20 21.27
CA CYS A 249 7.71 -6.96 21.35
C CYS A 249 8.43 -7.72 20.23
N CYS A 250 9.48 -7.13 19.67
CA CYS A 250 10.35 -7.83 18.74
C CYS A 250 11.41 -8.60 19.53
N VAL A 251 11.51 -9.92 19.30
CA VAL A 251 12.48 -10.81 19.96
C VAL A 251 13.56 -11.34 19.00
N ILE A 252 13.71 -10.70 17.83
CA ILE A 252 14.74 -11.04 16.85
C ILE A 252 16.10 -10.70 17.46
N ARG A 253 16.98 -11.70 17.57
CA ARG A 253 18.27 -11.59 18.26
C ARG A 253 19.13 -10.47 17.67
N GLU A 254 19.25 -10.44 16.34
CA GLU A 254 20.07 -9.48 15.61
C GLU A 254 19.62 -8.03 15.89
N HIS A 255 18.31 -7.80 16.04
CA HIS A 255 17.77 -6.47 16.34
C HIS A 255 18.01 -6.06 17.79
N ILE A 256 17.97 -7.01 18.72
CA ILE A 256 18.30 -6.77 20.13
C ILE A 256 19.79 -6.48 20.27
N GLU A 257 20.65 -7.24 19.60
CA GLU A 257 22.10 -7.05 19.61
C GLU A 257 22.50 -5.69 18.99
N ARG A 258 21.82 -5.28 17.92
CA ARG A 258 21.95 -3.93 17.32
C ARG A 258 21.32 -2.82 18.16
N ARG A 259 20.65 -3.16 19.27
CA ARG A 259 19.96 -2.23 20.17
C ARG A 259 18.93 -1.34 19.47
N ASN A 260 18.17 -1.91 18.54
CA ASN A 260 17.07 -1.19 17.90
C ASN A 260 16.09 -0.71 18.99
N PRO A 261 15.73 0.59 19.06
CA PRO A 261 15.04 1.18 20.22
C PRO A 261 13.69 0.56 20.58
N ARG A 262 13.07 -0.10 19.61
CA ARG A 262 11.72 -0.68 19.72
C ARG A 262 11.76 -2.20 19.96
N CYS A 263 12.95 -2.79 20.07
CA CYS A 263 13.16 -4.24 20.17
C CYS A 263 13.53 -4.68 21.58
N GLY A 264 13.35 -5.97 21.85
CA GLY A 264 13.60 -6.58 23.15
C GLY A 264 12.38 -6.59 24.05
N ILE A 265 12.57 -7.16 25.23
CA ILE A 265 11.55 -7.17 26.28
C ILE A 265 11.76 -5.88 27.10
N PRO A 266 10.73 -5.03 27.22
CA PRO A 266 10.82 -3.78 27.95
C PRO A 266 11.03 -4.07 29.45
N ASN A 267 11.77 -3.19 30.12
CA ASN A 267 11.99 -3.23 31.56
C ASN A 267 10.77 -2.76 32.37
N SER A 268 9.55 -3.05 31.90
CA SER A 268 8.31 -2.71 32.59
C SER A 268 7.94 -3.80 33.59
N SER A 269 7.53 -3.42 34.80
CA SER A 269 7.05 -4.32 35.87
C SER A 269 5.83 -5.17 35.48
N SER A 270 5.14 -4.81 34.40
CA SER A 270 3.98 -5.52 33.83
C SER A 270 4.34 -6.70 32.93
N TYR A 271 5.61 -6.86 32.53
CA TYR A 271 6.06 -8.04 31.81
C TYR A 271 6.58 -9.06 32.80
N PHE A 272 5.95 -10.23 32.83
CA PHE A 272 6.54 -11.39 33.47
C PHE A 272 7.90 -11.62 32.82
N LYS A 273 8.99 -11.41 33.59
CA LYS A 273 10.28 -11.95 33.24
C LYS A 273 10.09 -13.47 33.19
N ILE A 274 9.94 -14.02 31.99
CA ILE A 274 10.10 -15.45 31.80
C ILE A 274 11.57 -15.68 32.16
N ASN A 275 11.81 -16.23 33.36
CA ASN A 275 13.14 -16.69 33.74
C ASN A 275 13.62 -17.57 32.59
N TYR A 276 14.76 -17.21 32.00
CA TYR A 276 15.40 -18.00 30.97
C TYR A 276 15.45 -19.44 31.47
N ILE A 277 14.76 -20.35 30.78
CA ILE A 277 15.02 -21.77 30.94
C ILE A 277 16.41 -21.94 30.33
N ASP A 278 17.41 -22.14 31.17
CA ASP A 278 18.76 -22.48 30.75
C ASP A 278 18.70 -23.86 30.06
N VAL A 279 18.56 -23.89 28.74
CA VAL A 279 18.54 -25.15 27.96
C VAL A 279 19.95 -25.71 27.77
N ILE A 280 20.99 -25.11 28.36
CA ILE A 280 22.37 -25.60 28.25
C ILE A 280 22.99 -25.70 29.64
N THR A 281 22.74 -26.82 30.32
CA THR A 281 23.71 -27.58 31.15
C THR A 281 23.00 -28.70 31.94
N LYS A 282 22.34 -29.64 31.25
CA LYS A 282 22.35 -31.01 31.77
C LYS A 282 23.69 -31.63 31.41
N THR A 283 24.63 -31.41 32.32
CA THR A 283 25.91 -32.11 32.40
C THR A 283 25.67 -33.60 32.20
N THR A 284 26.28 -34.15 31.15
CA THR A 284 26.79 -35.51 31.10
C THR A 284 27.85 -35.68 32.20
N LYS A 285 27.39 -35.73 33.45
CA LYS A 285 28.12 -36.26 34.61
C LYS A 285 27.29 -37.39 35.18
N ASP A 286 27.36 -38.54 34.52
CA ASP A 286 27.19 -39.86 35.14
C ASP A 286 27.39 -40.97 34.11
N LYS A 287 28.63 -41.11 33.63
CA LYS A 287 29.16 -42.39 33.13
C LYS A 287 30.67 -42.45 33.35
N ASN A 288 31.06 -42.51 34.63
CA ASN A 288 32.31 -43.15 35.05
C ASN A 288 32.11 -43.71 36.46
N LYS A 289 31.47 -44.88 36.52
CA LYS A 289 31.60 -45.86 37.61
C LYS A 289 31.65 -47.26 36.99
N LYS A 290 32.86 -47.72 36.71
CA LYS A 290 33.35 -49.06 37.05
C LYS A 290 34.86 -48.95 37.23
#